data_AF-A0A645JHM2-F1
#
_entry.id   AF-A0A645JHM2-F1
#
_cell.length_a   1.000
_cell.length_b   1.000
_cell.length_c   1.000
_cell.angle_alpha   90.00
_cell.angle_beta   90.00
_cell.angle_gamma   90.00
#
_symmetry.space_group_name_H-M   'P 1'
#
loop_
_entity.id
_entity.type
_entity.pdbx_description
1 polymer ?
#
loop_
_entity_poly.entity_id
_entity_poly.type
_entity_poly.pdbx_seq_one_letter_code
_entity_poly.pdbx_strand_id
1 'polypeptide(L)'
;MIDNLNPYDKYIRLAIEALKKGIYLQAEENIKQAMLINPHSSVVHNLYGIFEELLMKDNLARKHYRAAYALDPTYKPAIRNLERISTFEYYLKRIPLILVTSRRRKLKIRTLHMMITL
;
A
#
# COMPACT_ATOMS: atom_id res chain seq x y z
N MET A 1 4.49 14.51 -18.47
CA MET A 1 3.60 13.82 -19.43
C MET A 1 3.71 12.33 -19.17
N ILE A 2 2.59 11.67 -18.84
CA ILE A 2 2.52 10.21 -18.62
C ILE A 2 2.71 9.46 -19.96
N ASP A 3 2.46 10.15 -21.08
CA ASP A 3 2.37 9.56 -22.42
C ASP A 3 3.70 9.06 -22.99
N ASN A 4 4.84 9.44 -22.39
CA ASN A 4 6.18 9.01 -22.83
C ASN A 4 6.78 7.88 -21.97
N LEU A 5 6.00 7.28 -21.05
CA LEU A 5 6.47 6.18 -20.22
C LEU A 5 6.31 4.85 -20.94
N ASN A 6 7.18 3.89 -20.63
CA ASN A 6 6.90 2.50 -21.00
C ASN A 6 5.58 2.04 -20.36
N PRO A 7 4.90 1.02 -20.92
CA PRO A 7 3.59 0.59 -20.44
C PRO A 7 3.56 0.26 -18.95
N TYR A 8 4.59 -0.41 -18.44
CA TYR A 8 4.67 -0.78 -17.02
C TYR A 8 4.70 0.46 -16.12
N ASP A 9 5.61 1.41 -16.37
CA ASP A 9 5.73 2.63 -15.57
C ASP A 9 4.49 3.52 -15.68
N LYS A 10 3.83 3.53 -16.84
CA LYS A 10 2.54 4.20 -17.03
C LYS A 10 1.50 3.65 -16.07
N TYR A 11 1.30 2.32 -16.04
CA TYR A 11 0.32 1.70 -15.15
C TYR A 11 0.67 1.85 -13.66
N ILE A 12 1.95 1.78 -13.29
CA ILE A 12 2.40 2.08 -11.92
C ILE A 12 2.01 3.50 -11.50
N ARG A 13 2.23 4.50 -12.35
CA ARG A 13 1.87 5.89 -12.03
C ARG A 13 0.37 6.09 -11.92
N LEU A 14 -0.40 5.54 -12.86
CA LEU A 14 -1.86 5.62 -12.83
C LEU A 14 -2.43 4.95 -11.58
N ALA A 15 -1.91 3.79 -11.19
CA ALA A 15 -2.28 3.11 -9.95
C ALA A 15 -2.00 3.99 -8.71
N ILE A 16 -0.81 4.57 -8.62
CA ILE A 16 -0.43 5.47 -7.53
C ILE A 16 -1.37 6.68 -7.45
N GLU A 17 -1.66 7.31 -8.57
CA GLU A 17 -2.57 8.46 -8.63
C GLU A 17 -4.01 8.08 -8.22
N ALA A 18 -4.49 6.93 -8.69
CA ALA A 18 -5.82 6.43 -8.33
C ALA A 18 -5.92 6.11 -6.83
N LEU A 19 -4.90 5.47 -6.25
CA LEU A 19 -4.83 5.21 -4.80
C LEU A 19 -4.84 6.51 -3.99
N LYS A 20 -4.08 7.53 -4.41
CA LYS A 20 -4.07 8.85 -3.75
C LYS A 20 -5.45 9.53 -3.79
N LYS A 21 -6.18 9.35 -4.89
CA LYS A 21 -7.53 9.91 -5.09
C LYS A 21 -8.64 9.04 -4.46
N GLY A 22 -8.32 7.86 -3.94
CA GLY A 22 -9.31 6.92 -3.38
C GLY A 22 -10.17 6.22 -4.44
N ILE A 23 -9.75 6.24 -5.71
CA ILE A 23 -10.51 5.62 -6.82
C ILE A 23 -10.09 4.15 -6.95
N TYR A 24 -10.57 3.33 -6.01
CA TYR A 24 -10.05 1.97 -5.81
C TYR A 24 -10.23 1.03 -7.00
N LEU A 25 -11.34 1.11 -7.73
CA LEU A 25 -11.55 0.30 -8.93
C LEU A 25 -10.49 0.58 -10.02
N GLN A 26 -10.19 1.86 -10.26
CA GLN A 26 -9.15 2.24 -11.22
C GLN A 26 -7.75 1.88 -10.71
N ALA A 27 -7.51 2.01 -9.40
CA ALA A 27 -6.25 1.60 -8.81
C ALA A 27 -6.00 0.11 -9.04
N GLU A 28 -6.99 -0.74 -8.74
CA GLU A 28 -6.86 -2.18 -8.92
C GLU A 28 -6.59 -2.56 -10.36
N GLU A 29 -7.35 -1.99 -11.31
CA GLU A 29 -7.17 -2.27 -12.74
C GLU A 29 -5.76 -1.90 -13.20
N ASN A 30 -5.28 -0.71 -12.85
CA ASN A 30 -3.92 -0.28 -13.21
C ASN A 30 -2.84 -1.16 -12.56
N ILE A 31 -3.03 -1.61 -11.31
CA ILE A 31 -2.07 -2.54 -10.68
C ILE A 31 -2.08 -3.89 -11.40
N LYS A 32 -3.24 -4.41 -11.79
CA LYS A 32 -3.36 -5.65 -12.58
C LYS A 32 -2.66 -5.53 -13.93
N GLN A 33 -2.84 -4.42 -14.64
CA GLN A 33 -2.15 -4.18 -15.91
C GLN A 33 -0.63 -4.13 -15.73
N ALA A 34 -0.12 -3.46 -14.69
CA ALA A 34 1.31 -3.48 -14.36
C ALA A 34 1.80 -4.90 -13.99
N MET A 35 0.98 -5.68 -13.28
CA MET A 35 1.28 -7.07 -12.90
C MET A 35 1.33 -8.01 -14.09
N LEU A 36 0.47 -7.82 -15.10
CA LEU A 36 0.51 -8.61 -16.34
C LEU A 36 1.82 -8.39 -17.10
N ILE A 37 2.37 -7.18 -17.07
CA ILE A 37 3.63 -6.85 -17.75
C ILE A 37 4.84 -7.36 -16.96
N ASN A 38 4.85 -7.19 -15.64
CA ASN A 38 5.93 -7.68 -14.78
C ASN A 38 5.39 -8.28 -13.47
N PRO A 39 5.05 -9.59 -13.47
CA PRO A 39 4.46 -10.25 -12.31
C PRO A 39 5.44 -10.46 -11.15
N HIS A 40 6.75 -10.37 -11.43
CA HIS A 40 7.83 -10.53 -10.45
C HIS A 40 8.36 -9.18 -9.94
N SER A 41 7.62 -8.09 -10.14
CA SER A 41 7.98 -6.78 -9.62
C SER A 41 7.60 -6.61 -8.14
N SER A 42 8.58 -6.28 -7.30
CA SER A 42 8.35 -5.88 -5.91
C SER A 42 7.42 -4.66 -5.78
N VAL A 43 7.49 -3.72 -6.74
CA VAL A 43 6.66 -2.51 -6.77
C VAL A 43 5.18 -2.86 -6.92
N VAL A 44 4.84 -3.77 -7.83
CA VAL A 44 3.45 -4.17 -8.10
C VAL A 44 2.85 -4.87 -6.88
N HIS A 45 3.57 -5.81 -6.29
CA HIS A 45 3.11 -6.49 -5.09
C HIS A 45 2.97 -5.52 -3.91
N ASN A 46 3.88 -4.57 -3.74
CA ASN A 46 3.72 -3.55 -2.70
C ASN A 46 2.49 -2.66 -2.95
N LEU A 47 2.21 -2.26 -4.19
CA LEU A 47 1.02 -1.47 -4.53
C LEU A 47 -0.28 -2.25 -4.29
N TYR A 48 -0.32 -3.53 -4.66
CA TYR A 48 -1.48 -4.37 -4.39
C TYR A 48 -1.68 -4.56 -2.87
N GLY A 49 -0.58 -4.65 -2.11
CA GLY A 49 -0.61 -4.65 -0.65
C GLY A 49 -1.24 -3.37 -0.07
N ILE A 50 -0.84 -2.19 -0.57
CA ILE A 50 -1.42 -0.90 -0.17
C ILE A 50 -2.92 -0.85 -0.50
N PHE A 51 -3.30 -1.31 -1.69
CA PHE A 51 -4.70 -1.39 -2.12
C PHE A 51 -5.53 -2.24 -1.16
N GLU A 52 -5.10 -3.47 -0.85
CA GLU A 52 -5.79 -4.37 0.08
C GLU A 52 -5.86 -3.78 1.51
N GLU A 53 -4.81 -3.06 1.92
CA GLU A 53 -4.79 -2.41 3.23
C GLU A 53 -5.82 -1.27 3.33
N LEU A 54 -5.97 -0.47 2.26
CA LEU A 54 -6.99 0.58 2.19
C LEU A 54 -8.41 0.01 2.19
N LEU A 55 -8.59 -1.22 1.70
CA LEU A 55 -9.85 -1.97 1.77
C LEU A 55 -10.06 -2.70 3.11
N MET A 56 -9.20 -2.46 4.10
CA MET A 56 -9.24 -3.12 5.42
C MET A 56 -9.03 -4.63 5.38
N LYS A 57 -8.38 -5.16 4.34
CA LYS A 57 -8.09 -6.59 4.15
C LYS A 57 -6.65 -6.91 4.52
N ASP A 58 -6.30 -6.68 5.79
CA ASP A 58 -4.91 -6.72 6.29
C ASP A 58 -4.17 -8.04 6.03
N ASN A 59 -4.90 -9.17 6.06
CA ASN A 59 -4.34 -10.48 5.76
C ASN A 59 -3.82 -10.56 4.31
N LEU A 60 -4.56 -9.99 3.36
CA LEU A 60 -4.15 -9.94 1.96
C LEU A 60 -3.03 -8.91 1.77
N ALA A 61 -3.15 -7.74 2.40
CA ALA A 61 -2.09 -6.73 2.38
C ALA A 61 -0.74 -7.30 2.80
N ARG A 62 -0.69 -8.04 3.93
CA ARG A 62 0.53 -8.70 4.40
C ARG A 62 1.08 -9.73 3.42
N LYS A 63 0.23 -10.53 2.77
CA LYS A 63 0.68 -11.51 1.77
C LYS A 63 1.42 -10.80 0.63
N HIS A 64 0.87 -9.71 0.13
CA HIS A 64 1.46 -8.93 -0.95
C HIS A 64 2.73 -8.18 -0.51
N TYR A 65 2.77 -7.60 0.69
CA TYR A 65 4.01 -7.01 1.21
C TYR A 65 5.12 -8.05 1.39
N ARG A 66 4.80 -9.26 1.84
CA ARG A 66 5.77 -10.37 1.95
C ARG A 66 6.25 -10.84 0.58
N ALA A 67 5.37 -10.90 -0.42
CA ALA A 67 5.75 -11.22 -1.79
C ALA A 67 6.71 -10.15 -2.36
N ALA A 68 6.40 -8.87 -2.15
CA ALA A 68 7.28 -7.77 -2.55
C ALA A 68 8.67 -7.86 -1.90
N TYR A 69 8.71 -8.13 -0.59
CA TYR A 69 9.95 -8.33 0.15
C TYR A 69 10.75 -9.56 -0.33
N ALA A 70 10.07 -10.65 -0.66
CA ALA A 70 10.73 -11.86 -1.16
C ALA A 70 11.34 -11.66 -2.56
N LEU A 71 10.70 -10.85 -3.41
CA LEU A 71 11.19 -10.51 -4.75
C LEU A 71 12.37 -9.54 -4.71
N ASP A 72 12.32 -8.55 -3.82
CA ASP A 72 13.41 -7.61 -3.60
C ASP A 72 13.51 -7.24 -2.11
N PRO A 73 14.41 -7.90 -1.36
CA PRO A 73 14.64 -7.59 0.06
C PRO A 73 15.23 -6.20 0.31
N THR A 74 15.68 -5.49 -0.72
CA THR A 74 16.21 -4.12 -0.63
C THR A 74 15.14 -3.05 -0.90
N TYR A 75 13.94 -3.46 -1.35
CA TYR A 75 12.83 -2.56 -1.65
C TYR A 75 12.21 -2.00 -0.35
N LYS A 76 12.80 -0.90 0.12
CA LYS A 76 12.42 -0.17 1.34
C LYS A 76 10.91 0.07 1.52
N PRO A 77 10.10 0.34 0.48
CA PRO A 77 8.67 0.60 0.66
C PRO A 77 7.92 -0.62 1.19
N ALA A 78 8.23 -1.82 0.68
CA ALA A 78 7.64 -3.06 1.17
C ALA A 78 8.05 -3.36 2.62
N ILE A 79 9.33 -3.15 2.97
CA ILE A 79 9.84 -3.32 4.33
C ILE A 79 9.07 -2.43 5.30
N ARG A 80 8.99 -1.12 5.02
CA ARG A 80 8.28 -0.15 5.87
C ARG A 80 6.81 -0.50 6.05
N ASN A 81 6.15 -0.93 4.97
CA ASN A 81 4.75 -1.32 5.03
C ASN A 81 4.54 -2.60 5.86
N LEU A 82 5.42 -3.60 5.69
CA LEU A 82 5.37 -4.85 6.43
C LEU A 82 5.66 -4.66 7.92
N GLU A 83 6.66 -3.84 8.27
CA GLU A 83 6.96 -3.46 9.64
C GLU A 83 5.75 -2.77 10.26
N ARG A 84 5.23 -1.73 9.60
CA ARG A 84 4.11 -0.93 10.11
C ARG A 84 2.86 -1.77 10.34
N ILE A 85 2.43 -2.59 9.38
CA ILE A 85 1.21 -3.40 9.50
C ILE A 85 1.34 -4.53 10.55
N SER A 86 2.57 -4.88 10.92
CA SER A 86 2.87 -5.90 11.94
C SER A 86 2.92 -5.31 13.36
N THR A 87 2.97 -3.98 13.51
CA THR A 87 3.05 -3.34 14.84
C THR A 87 1.73 -3.41 15.61
N PHE A 88 1.82 -3.47 16.95
CA PHE A 88 0.63 -3.39 17.82
C PHE A 88 -0.08 -2.03 17.69
N GLU A 89 0.70 -0.95 17.57
CA GLU A 89 0.21 0.42 17.39
C GLU A 89 -0.66 0.58 16.15
N TYR A 90 -0.41 -0.20 15.09
CA TYR A 90 -1.22 -0.19 13.88
C TYR A 90 -2.65 -0.65 14.16
N TYR A 91 -2.81 -1.77 14.89
CA TYR A 91 -4.12 -2.29 15.25
C TYR A 91 -4.84 -1.36 16.23
N LEU A 92 -4.13 -0.85 17.25
CA LEU A 92 -4.71 0.08 18.21
C LEU A 92 -5.36 1.31 17.56
N LYS A 93 -4.76 1.86 16.50
CA LYS A 93 -5.29 3.03 15.79
C LYS A 93 -6.55 2.74 14.98
N ARG A 94 -6.82 1.48 14.65
CA ARG A 94 -7.95 1.04 13.83
C ARG A 94 -9.07 0.41 14.67
N ILE A 95 -8.84 0.22 15.96
CA ILE A 95 -9.89 -0.09 16.94
C ILE A 95 -10.80 1.15 17.10
N PRO A 96 -12.13 1.01 16.98
CA PRO A 96 -13.06 2.09 17.24
C PRO A 96 -12.84 2.66 18.66
N LEU A 97 -12.76 3.99 18.76
CA LEU A 97 -12.45 4.75 19.99
C LEU A 97 -13.33 4.38 21.20
N ILE A 98 -14.47 3.74 20.96
CA ILE A 98 -15.42 3.23 21.94
C ILE A 98 -14.80 2.16 22.85
N LEU A 99 -13.74 1.47 22.40
CA LEU A 99 -13.02 0.45 23.16
C LEU A 99 -11.80 0.99 23.93
N VAL A 100 -11.44 2.27 23.74
CA VAL A 100 -10.23 2.88 24.34
C VAL A 100 -10.59 4.16 25.09
N THR A 101 -11.58 4.09 25.97
CA THR A 101 -11.91 5.18 26.90
C THR A 101 -10.98 5.16 28.12
N SER A 102 -9.71 5.57 27.93
CA SER A 102 -8.93 6.28 28.95
C SER A 102 -7.58 6.79 28.42
N ARG A 103 -7.38 8.11 28.56
CA ARG A 103 -6.15 8.91 28.32
C ARG A 103 -5.67 9.07 26.86
N ARG A 104 -6.16 10.14 26.23
CA ARG A 104 -5.67 10.72 24.96
C ARG A 104 -4.23 11.23 25.09
N ARG A 105 -3.31 10.78 24.23
CA ARG A 105 -2.21 11.62 23.70
C ARG A 105 -2.43 11.79 22.19
N LYS A 106 -2.44 13.04 21.73
CA LYS A 106 -2.69 13.43 20.34
C LYS A 106 -1.68 12.76 19.41
N LEU A 107 -2.12 11.80 18.59
CA LEU A 107 -1.32 11.28 17.48
C LEU A 107 -1.84 11.85 16.16
N LYS A 108 -1.03 12.69 15.51
CA LYS A 108 -1.32 13.26 14.20
C LYS A 108 -1.44 12.13 13.17
N ILE A 109 -2.59 12.06 12.50
CA ILE A 109 -2.89 11.11 11.43
C ILE A 109 -2.09 11.55 10.19
N ARG A 110 -1.01 10.81 9.88
CA ARG A 110 -0.28 10.83 8.61
C ARG A 110 -0.25 9.40 8.07
N THR A 111 -1.39 8.87 7.63
CA THR A 111 -1.49 7.46 7.20
C THR A 111 -1.40 7.28 5.70
N LEU A 112 -1.86 8.22 4.87
CA LEU A 112 -1.84 8.03 3.40
C LEU A 112 -0.55 8.52 2.72
N HIS A 113 0.01 9.65 3.17
CA HIS A 113 1.16 10.27 2.50
C HIS A 113 2.49 9.50 2.67
N MET A 114 2.58 8.65 3.70
CA MET A 114 3.80 7.91 4.04
C MET A 114 3.86 6.51 3.41
N MET A 115 2.71 5.96 2.98
CA MET A 115 2.65 4.65 2.31
C MET A 115 2.87 4.75 0.80
N ILE A 116 2.57 5.91 0.20
CA ILE A 116 2.61 6.12 -1.25
C ILE A 116 3.87 6.88 -1.70
N THR A 117 4.72 7.33 -0.78
CA THR A 117 5.92 8.11 -1.12
C THR A 117 7.19 7.37 -0.70
N LEU A 118 8.08 7.19 -1.70
CA LEU A 118 9.31 6.37 -1.77
C LEU A 118 9.03 4.90 -2.05
#